data_AF-A0A932QLY8-F1
#
_entry.id   AF-A0A932QLY8-F1
#
_cell.length_a   1.000
_cell.length_b   1.000
_cell.length_c   1.000
_cell.angle_alpha   90.00
_cell.angle_beta   90.00
_cell.angle_gamma   90.00
#
_symmetry.space_group_name_H-M   'P 1'
#
loop_
_entity.id
_entity.type
_entity.pdbx_description
1 polymer ?
#
loop_
_entity_poly.entity_id
_entity_poly.type
_entity_poly.pdbx_seq_one_letter_code
_entity_poly.pdbx_strand_id
1 'polypeptide(L)'
;MEPFIFHCRNNGKDGFIRLGLTFRMSNEEALAEARENTPLLRRSVTFYMKTRDVNELLSERTRRKILEEIRGNIDKSLKDGRATAVFADEFVVY
;
A
#
# COMPACT_ATOMS: atom_id res chain seq x y z
N MET A 1 -0.44 -2.25 10.90
CA MET A 1 -0.79 -0.86 10.55
C MET A 1 -2.30 -0.82 10.35
N GLU A 2 -2.97 0.31 10.60
CA GLU A 2 -4.42 0.37 10.33
C GLU A 2 -4.70 0.21 8.83
N PRO A 3 -5.81 -0.45 8.46
CA PRO A 3 -6.18 -0.64 7.06
C PRO A 3 -6.46 0.72 6.41
N PHE A 4 -6.10 0.82 5.13
CA PHE A 4 -6.44 1.96 4.31
C PHE A 4 -7.86 1.83 3.78
N ILE A 5 -8.59 2.94 3.76
CA ILE A 5 -9.92 3.02 3.19
C ILE A 5 -9.90 4.07 2.09
N PHE A 6 -10.30 3.67 0.88
CA PHE A 6 -10.33 4.55 -0.29
C PHE A 6 -11.73 4.55 -0.88
N HIS A 7 -12.24 5.73 -1.23
CA HIS A 7 -13.41 5.82 -2.10
C HIS A 7 -13.05 5.32 -3.50
N CYS A 8 -13.94 4.53 -4.07
CA CYS A 8 -13.82 4.07 -5.44
C CYS A 8 -15.13 4.24 -6.21
N ARG A 9 -15.02 4.26 -7.54
CA ARG A 9 -16.17 4.12 -8.43
C ARG A 9 -15.96 2.88 -9.30
N ASN A 10 -16.88 1.93 -9.22
CA ASN A 10 -16.86 0.70 -10.01
C ASN A 10 -18.16 0.63 -10.81
N ASN A 11 -18.07 0.60 -12.14
CA ASN A 11 -19.22 0.54 -13.05
C ASN A 11 -20.32 1.59 -12.74
N GLY A 12 -19.91 2.81 -12.41
CA GLY A 12 -20.82 3.92 -12.10
C GLY A 12 -21.44 3.90 -10.68
N LYS A 13 -21.13 2.88 -9.86
CA LYS A 13 -21.50 2.83 -8.45
C LYS A 13 -20.34 3.32 -7.58
N ASP A 14 -20.66 4.17 -6.62
CA ASP A 14 -19.71 4.57 -5.59
C ASP A 14 -19.57 3.44 -4.56
N GLY A 15 -18.35 3.24 -4.09
CA GLY A 15 -17.99 2.16 -3.17
C GLY A 15 -16.73 2.48 -2.41
N PHE A 16 -16.22 1.48 -1.68
CA PHE A 16 -15.00 1.62 -0.89
C PHE A 16 -14.07 0.43 -1.08
N ILE A 17 -12.77 0.70 -1.08
CA ILE A 17 -11.75 -0.34 -0.95
C ILE A 17 -11.15 -0.26 0.43
N ARG A 18 -11.13 -1.40 1.12
CA ARG A 18 -10.37 -1.61 2.34
C ARG A 18 -9.13 -2.44 2.02
N LEU A 19 -7.96 -1.87 2.31
CA LEU A 19 -6.65 -2.46 2.01
C LEU A 19 -5.81 -2.55 3.29
N GLY A 20 -5.54 -3.77 3.76
CA GLY A 20 -4.53 -4.04 4.77
C GLY A 20 -3.18 -4.25 4.09
N LEU A 21 -2.12 -3.61 4.60
CA LEU A 21 -0.76 -3.82 4.12
C LEU A 21 0.20 -4.16 5.26
N THR A 22 1.03 -5.16 4.99
CA THR A 22 2.14 -5.58 5.86
C THR A 22 3.46 -5.48 5.11
N PHE A 23 4.44 -4.83 5.74
CA PHE A 23 5.77 -4.62 5.18
C PHE A 23 6.78 -5.52 5.90
N ARG A 24 7.64 -6.21 5.14
CA ARG A 24 8.80 -6.90 5.69
C ARG A 24 10.04 -6.06 5.46
N MET A 25 10.69 -5.65 6.55
CA MET A 25 11.92 -4.85 6.49
C MET A 25 13.17 -5.72 6.51
N SER A 26 14.27 -5.18 6.00
CA SER A 26 15.57 -5.88 5.93
C SER A 26 16.27 -6.04 7.28
N ASN A 27 16.06 -5.10 8.20
CA ASN A 27 16.74 -4.96 9.49
C ASN A 27 15.82 -4.23 10.49
N GLU A 28 16.22 -4.23 11.76
CA GLU A 28 15.47 -3.56 12.84
C GLU A 28 15.49 -2.03 12.71
N GLU A 29 16.56 -1.45 12.18
CA GLU A 29 16.68 0.00 11.96
C GLU A 29 15.63 0.50 10.96
N ALA A 30 15.49 -0.15 9.80
CA ALA A 30 14.43 0.18 8.84
C ALA A 30 13.03 -0.06 9.41
N LEU A 31 12.86 -1.06 10.30
CA LEU A 31 11.58 -1.28 10.98
C LEU A 31 11.26 -0.12 11.95
N ALA A 32 12.25 0.35 12.72
CA ALA A 32 12.10 1.48 13.61
C ALA A 32 11.80 2.77 12.82
N GLU A 33 12.56 3.04 11.77
CA GLU A 33 12.34 4.19 10.89
C GLU A 33 10.95 4.17 10.25
N ALA A 34 10.50 3.00 9.77
CA ALA A 34 9.17 2.86 9.20
C ALA A 34 8.04 3.07 10.23
N ARG A 35 8.27 2.69 11.49
CA ARG A 35 7.33 2.94 12.58
C ARG A 35 7.25 4.42 12.92
N GLU A 36 8.39 5.10 13.03
CA GLU A 36 8.44 6.55 13.26
C GLU A 36 7.81 7.34 12.10
N ASN A 37 8.06 6.90 10.87
CA ASN A 37 7.55 7.54 9.65
C ASN A 37 6.23 6.94 9.14
N THR A 38 5.52 6.16 9.96
CA THR A 38 4.26 5.53 9.55
C THR A 38 3.26 6.53 8.94
N PRO A 39 3.05 7.74 9.47
CA PRO A 39 2.15 8.73 8.86
C PRO A 39 2.56 9.11 7.42
N LEU A 40 3.86 9.24 7.15
CA LEU A 40 4.39 9.58 5.84
C LEU A 40 4.21 8.43 4.86
N LEU A 41 4.55 7.20 5.28
CA LEU A 41 4.33 5.99 4.47
C LEU A 41 2.84 5.84 4.13
N ARG A 42 1.96 6.08 5.11
CA ARG A 42 0.50 6.02 4.92
C ARG A 42 0.03 7.06 3.90
N ARG A 43 0.56 8.28 3.95
CA ARG A 43 0.25 9.33 2.98
C ARG A 43 0.71 8.97 1.57
N SER A 44 1.91 8.42 1.43
CA SER A 44 2.48 7.97 0.15
C SER A 44 1.63 6.88 -0.49
N VAL A 45 1.30 5.83 0.26
CA VAL A 45 0.41 4.75 -0.21
C VAL A 45 -0.97 5.30 -0.58
N THR A 46 -1.53 6.20 0.24
CA THR A 46 -2.84 6.79 -0.02
C THR A 46 -2.87 7.60 -1.32
N PHE A 47 -1.84 8.43 -1.54
CA PHE A 47 -1.73 9.22 -2.76
C PHE A 47 -1.63 8.32 -3.98
N TYR A 48 -0.77 7.31 -3.91
CA TYR A 48 -0.58 6.34 -4.98
C TYR A 48 -1.88 5.57 -5.30
N MET A 49 -2.59 5.06 -4.30
CA MET A 49 -3.85 4.33 -4.49
C MET A 49 -4.98 5.20 -5.06
N LYS A 50 -5.05 6.49 -4.70
CA LYS A 50 -6.06 7.42 -5.25
C LYS A 50 -5.92 7.67 -6.75
N THR A 51 -4.75 7.43 -7.32
CA THR A 51 -4.50 7.63 -8.76
C THR A 51 -4.83 6.39 -9.61
N ARG A 52 -5.24 5.28 -9.00
CA ARG A 52 -5.51 4.01 -9.69
C ARG A 52 -6.98 3.81 -9.97
N ASP A 53 -7.29 3.16 -11.09
CA ASP A 53 -8.64 2.70 -11.39
C ASP A 53 -8.93 1.44 -10.58
N VAL A 54 -10.13 1.34 -10.02
CA VAL A 54 -10.53 0.23 -9.17
C VAL A 54 -10.71 -1.07 -9.93
N ASN A 55 -11.08 -1.00 -11.21
CA ASN A 55 -11.12 -2.17 -12.08
C ASN A 55 -9.72 -2.77 -12.27
N GLU A 56 -8.67 -1.95 -12.26
CA GLU A 56 -7.29 -2.43 -12.30
C GLU A 56 -6.94 -3.24 -11.04
N LEU A 57 -7.53 -2.90 -9.89
CA LEU A 57 -7.28 -3.56 -8.62
C LEU A 57 -7.95 -4.93 -8.49
N LEU A 58 -8.89 -5.28 -9.37
CA LEU A 58 -9.55 -6.60 -9.35
C LEU A 58 -8.63 -7.71 -9.89
N SER A 59 -7.75 -7.37 -10.83
CA SER A 59 -6.79 -8.33 -11.42
C SER A 59 -5.68 -8.70 -10.44
N GLU A 60 -5.42 -10.00 -10.26
CA GLU A 60 -4.32 -10.47 -9.40
C GLU A 60 -2.96 -9.98 -9.90
N ARG A 61 -2.74 -10.02 -11.23
CA ARG A 61 -1.49 -9.55 -11.84
C ARG A 61 -1.25 -8.08 -11.54
N THR A 62 -2.28 -7.26 -11.65
CA THR A 62 -2.19 -5.82 -11.41
C THR A 62 -2.01 -5.51 -9.93
N ARG A 63 -2.70 -6.25 -9.03
CA ARG A 63 -2.47 -6.16 -7.58
C ARG A 63 -1.02 -6.43 -7.21
N ARG A 64 -0.41 -7.49 -7.74
CA ARG A 64 1.02 -7.78 -7.51
C ARG A 64 1.91 -6.63 -7.97
N LYS A 65 1.65 -6.08 -9.16
CA LYS A 65 2.39 -4.92 -9.68
C LYS A 65 2.27 -3.70 -8.75
N ILE A 66 1.07 -3.45 -8.23
CA ILE A 66 0.79 -2.34 -7.30
C ILE A 66 1.51 -2.52 -5.98
N LEU A 67 1.56 -3.74 -5.44
CA LEU A 67 2.33 -4.04 -4.22
C LEU A 67 3.82 -3.81 -4.43
N GLU A 68 4.37 -4.18 -5.58
CA GLU A 68 5.77 -3.90 -5.93
C GLU A 68 6.05 -2.40 -6.09
N GLU A 69 5.13 -1.64 -6.68
CA GLU A 69 5.27 -0.18 -6.77
C GLU A 69 5.19 0.50 -5.39
N ILE A 70 4.28 0.03 -4.53
CA ILE A 70 4.20 0.47 -3.13
C ILE A 70 5.51 0.15 -2.40
N ARG A 71 6.06 -1.07 -2.57
CA ARG A 71 7.35 -1.47 -2.02
C ARG A 71 8.43 -0.49 -2.40
N GLY A 72 8.56 -0.20 -3.70
CA GLY A 72 9.58 0.71 -4.21
C GLY A 72 9.43 2.15 -3.71
N ASN A 73 8.21 2.63 -3.48
CA ASN A 73 7.98 3.96 -2.90
C ASN A 73 8.37 4.04 -1.42
N ILE A 74 8.12 2.97 -0.66
CA ILE A 74 8.53 2.87 0.74
C ILE A 74 10.04 2.75 0.84
N ASP A 75 10.65 1.96 -0.04
CA ASP A 75 12.09 1.78 -0.11
C ASP A 75 12.83 3.11 -0.26
N LYS A 76 12.35 3.98 -1.15
CA LYS A 76 12.88 5.36 -1.33
C LYS A 76 12.73 6.26 -0.10
N SER A 77 11.85 5.90 0.82
CA SER A 77 11.57 6.68 2.04
C SER A 77 12.38 6.21 3.24
N LEU A 78 13.10 5.09 3.11
CA LEU A 78 13.97 4.53 4.16
C LEU A 78 15.42 4.97 3.89
N LYS A 79 16.13 5.33 4.95
CA LYS A 79 17.56 5.69 4.89
C LYS A 79 18.44 4.49 5.16
N ASP A 80 18.09 3.72 6.20
CA ASP A 80 18.95 2.67 6.76
C ASP A 80 18.35 1.27 6.56
N GLY A 81 18.11 0.92 5.30
CA GLY A 81 17.63 -0.40 4.90
C GLY A 81 16.57 -0.33 3.81
N ARG A 82 15.78 -1.40 3.68
CA ARG A 82 14.79 -1.55 2.60
C ARG A 82 13.56 -2.37 2.97
N ALA A 83 12.47 -2.10 2.25
CA ALA A 83 11.31 -2.97 2.23
C ALA A 83 11.57 -4.19 1.33
N THR A 84 11.79 -5.36 1.95
CA THR A 84 12.07 -6.61 1.23
C THR A 84 10.83 -7.23 0.60
N ALA A 85 9.66 -7.02 1.21
CA ALA A 85 8.38 -7.50 0.67
C ALA A 85 7.22 -6.66 1.19
N VAL A 86 6.13 -6.64 0.42
CA VAL A 86 4.84 -6.05 0.79
C VAL A 86 3.75 -7.06 0.54
N PHE A 87 2.90 -7.25 1.53
CA PHE A 87 1.78 -8.18 1.48
C PHE A 87 0.48 -7.41 1.68
N ALA A 88 -0.54 -7.78 0.91
CA ALA A 88 -1.91 -7.38 1.22
C ALA A 88 -2.53 -8.44 2.14
N ASP A 89 -2.70 -8.12 3.41
CA ASP A 89 -3.40 -8.96 4.39
C ASP A 89 -4.93 -8.85 4.26
N GLU A 90 -5.42 -7.74 3.72
CA GLU A 90 -6.83 -7.52 3.46
C GLU A 90 -7.01 -6.77 2.14
N PHE A 91 -7.90 -7.24 1.27
CA PHE A 91 -8.31 -6.54 0.05
C PHE A 91 -9.80 -6.77 -0.19
N VAL A 92 -10.64 -5.82 0.26
CA VAL A 92 -12.10 -5.92 0.18
C VAL A 92 -12.64 -4.72 -0.59
N VAL A 93 -13.54 -4.97 -1.56
CA VAL A 93 -14.25 -3.94 -2.32
C VAL A 93 -15.72 -4.00 -1.92
N TYR A 94 -16.24 -2.88 -1.44
CA TYR A 94 -17.64 -2.66 -1.04
C TYR A 94 -18.37 -1.83 -2.08
#